data_AF-A0A2N3DFS9-F1
#
_entry.id   AF-A0A2N3DFS9-F1
#
_cell.length_a   1.000
_cell.length_b   1.000
_cell.length_c   1.000
_cell.angle_alpha   90.00
_cell.angle_beta   90.00
_cell.angle_gamma   90.00
#
_symmetry.space_group_name_H-M   'P 1'
#
loop_
_entity.id
_entity.type
_entity.pdbx_description
1 polymer ?
#
loop_
_entity_poly.entity_id
_entity_poly.type
_entity_poly.pdbx_seq_one_letter_code
_entity_poly.pdbx_strand_id
1 'polypeptide(L)'
;DCESIEREASTEFKDALVGLHTLGQANQEFNETTMTLFSGTRETCTHKLFGISNCCSGKGVPLLTPFVCSAAERELDKKDDKGLCHRVGSYCSDKILGICVTSKDAYCCFESKLSRILQEQGRVQIGKAWAKPKDETCKGFTLAEFQMLDLSVMDFSEVYAEFIDAAKLPNELETTIQIQERIEAYLQANGNK
;
A
#
# COMPACT_ATOMS: atom_id res chain seq x y z
N ASP A 1 39.43 -20.71 -2.67
CA ASP A 1 38.22 -20.28 -1.94
C ASP A 1 37.69 -18.99 -2.53
N CYS A 2 36.60 -19.09 -3.29
CA CYS A 2 35.77 -17.93 -3.60
C CYS A 2 34.71 -17.87 -2.50
N GLU A 3 34.76 -16.86 -1.64
CA GLU A 3 33.67 -16.58 -0.70
C GLU A 3 32.48 -15.99 -1.47
N SER A 4 31.29 -16.51 -1.18
CA SER A 4 30.03 -15.94 -1.65
C SER A 4 29.82 -14.60 -0.98
N ILE A 5 29.96 -13.51 -1.74
CA ILE A 5 29.60 -12.16 -1.28
C ILE A 5 28.08 -12.08 -1.26
N GLU A 6 27.45 -12.19 -0.08
CA GLU A 6 26.07 -11.73 0.10
C GLU A 6 26.06 -10.20 -0.13
N ARG A 7 25.50 -9.79 -1.27
CA ARG A 7 25.32 -8.37 -1.60
C ARG A 7 23.99 -7.90 -1.06
N GLU A 8 23.96 -7.42 0.18
CA GLU A 8 22.88 -6.52 0.59
C GLU A 8 23.01 -5.21 -0.20
N ALA A 9 21.89 -4.73 -0.76
CA ALA A 9 21.86 -3.41 -1.38
C ALA A 9 22.28 -2.35 -0.35
N SER A 10 23.24 -1.50 -0.71
CA SER A 10 23.68 -0.39 0.14
C SER A 10 22.50 0.55 0.41
N THR A 11 22.57 1.28 1.53
CA THR A 11 21.55 2.25 1.94
C THR A 11 21.23 3.27 0.86
N GLU A 12 22.26 3.75 0.15
CA GLU A 12 22.11 4.75 -0.91
C GLU A 12 21.34 4.22 -2.12
N PHE A 13 21.51 2.93 -2.45
CA PHE A 13 20.76 2.31 -3.54
C PHE A 13 19.28 2.14 -3.18
N LYS A 14 18.99 1.77 -1.94
CA LYS A 14 17.63 1.64 -1.41
C LYS A 14 16.91 3.00 -1.49
N ASP A 15 17.55 4.05 -1.00
CA ASP A 15 17.00 5.41 -1.02
C ASP A 15 16.73 5.91 -2.45
N ALA A 16 17.66 5.67 -3.38
CA ALA A 16 17.48 6.02 -4.78
C ALA A 16 16.31 5.27 -5.43
N LEU A 17 16.14 3.97 -5.12
CA LEU A 17 15.03 3.17 -5.60
C LEU A 17 13.68 3.68 -5.06
N VAL A 18 13.60 3.98 -3.77
CA VAL A 18 12.39 4.56 -3.17
C VAL A 18 12.08 5.91 -3.79
N GLY A 19 13.08 6.77 -3.98
CA GLY A 19 12.90 8.06 -4.63
C GLY A 19 12.31 7.91 -6.04
N LEU A 20 12.90 7.03 -6.86
CA LEU A 20 12.43 6.79 -8.22
C LEU A 20 11.02 6.18 -8.26
N HIS A 21 10.74 5.18 -7.40
CA HIS A 21 9.43 4.55 -7.34
C HIS A 21 8.35 5.54 -6.87
N THR A 22 8.67 6.35 -5.86
CA THR A 22 7.77 7.41 -5.37
C THR A 22 7.46 8.43 -6.46
N LEU A 23 8.45 8.85 -7.25
CA LEU A 23 8.23 9.75 -8.38
C LEU A 23 7.33 9.12 -9.45
N GLY A 24 7.58 7.85 -9.78
CA GLY A 24 6.75 7.10 -10.73
C GLY A 24 5.29 7.00 -10.29
N GLN A 25 5.06 6.63 -9.02
CA GLN A 25 3.71 6.54 -8.46
C GLN A 25 3.05 7.91 -8.29
N ALA A 26 3.79 8.93 -7.87
CA ALA A 26 3.27 10.30 -7.77
C ALA A 26 2.71 10.76 -9.12
N ASN A 27 3.43 10.49 -10.22
CA ASN A 27 2.96 10.83 -11.56
C ASN A 27 1.68 10.08 -11.95
N GLN A 28 1.52 8.82 -11.53
CA GLN A 28 0.33 8.01 -11.81
C GLN A 28 -0.87 8.39 -10.93
N GLU A 29 -0.63 8.78 -9.69
CA GLU A 29 -1.65 9.08 -8.67
C GLU A 29 -1.94 10.58 -8.51
N PHE A 30 -1.40 11.43 -9.39
CA PHE A 30 -1.69 12.86 -9.37
C PHE A 30 -3.10 13.15 -9.87
N ASN A 31 -3.91 13.79 -9.03
CA ASN A 31 -5.21 14.32 -9.41
C ASN A 31 -5.09 15.81 -9.72
N GLU A 32 -5.20 16.17 -11.00
CA GLU A 32 -5.10 17.56 -11.47
C GLU A 32 -6.24 18.46 -10.96
N THR A 33 -7.42 17.90 -10.68
CA THR A 33 -8.59 18.67 -10.22
C THR A 33 -8.46 19.05 -8.75
N THR A 34 -7.98 18.12 -7.92
CA THR A 34 -7.82 18.36 -6.47
C THR A 34 -6.41 18.79 -6.10
N MET A 35 -5.45 18.73 -7.04
CA MET A 35 -4.01 18.98 -6.84
C MET A 35 -3.41 18.13 -5.71
N THR A 36 -3.83 16.87 -5.65
CA THR A 36 -3.42 15.92 -4.60
C THR A 36 -2.74 14.68 -5.15
N LEU A 37 -1.89 14.08 -4.32
CA LEU A 37 -1.15 12.84 -4.55
C LEU A 37 -1.51 11.81 -3.47
N PHE A 38 -1.43 10.52 -3.82
CA PHE A 38 -1.53 9.40 -2.88
C PHE A 38 -2.83 9.40 -2.06
N SER A 39 -3.97 9.69 -2.70
CA SER A 39 -5.27 9.62 -2.02
C SER A 39 -5.72 8.17 -1.86
N GLY A 40 -6.33 7.86 -0.73
CA GLY A 40 -6.89 6.53 -0.49
C GLY A 40 -8.38 6.45 -0.80
N THR A 41 -8.87 5.24 -0.95
CA THR A 41 -10.30 4.93 -0.99
C THR A 41 -10.78 4.58 0.41
N ARG A 42 -11.85 5.25 0.85
CA ARG A 42 -12.51 4.91 2.11
C ARG A 42 -13.31 3.63 1.95
N GLU A 43 -13.00 2.64 2.76
CA GLU A 43 -13.73 1.37 2.83
C GLU A 43 -14.16 1.07 4.27
N THR A 44 -15.17 0.24 4.45
CA THR A 44 -15.66 -0.13 5.79
C THR A 44 -16.08 -1.58 5.84
N CYS A 45 -15.84 -2.22 6.97
CA CYS A 45 -16.39 -3.54 7.28
C CYS A 45 -17.21 -3.51 8.57
N THR A 46 -18.14 -4.46 8.68
CA THR A 46 -19.15 -4.49 9.74
C THR A 46 -18.87 -5.57 10.79
N HIS A 47 -19.03 -5.17 12.05
CA HIS A 47 -19.14 -6.03 13.22
C HIS A 47 -20.59 -5.99 13.74
N LYS A 48 -21.32 -7.09 13.67
CA LYS A 48 -22.67 -7.17 14.27
C LYS A 48 -22.59 -7.73 15.69
N LEU A 49 -23.07 -6.97 16.68
CA LEU A 49 -22.91 -7.28 18.12
C LEU A 49 -23.67 -8.53 18.60
N PHE A 50 -24.48 -9.18 17.76
CA PHE A 50 -25.15 -10.44 18.07
C PHE A 50 -24.48 -11.67 17.44
N GLY A 51 -23.17 -11.58 17.15
CA GLY A 51 -22.33 -12.75 16.85
C GLY A 51 -22.56 -13.43 15.50
N ILE A 52 -23.38 -12.85 14.63
CA ILE A 52 -23.72 -13.44 13.33
C ILE A 52 -22.66 -13.19 12.23
N SER A 53 -21.85 -12.13 12.33
CA SER A 53 -20.73 -11.92 11.39
C SER A 53 -19.69 -10.90 11.88
N ASN A 54 -18.41 -11.24 11.68
CA ASN A 54 -17.25 -10.34 11.75
C ASN A 54 -16.60 -10.36 10.36
N CYS A 55 -16.86 -9.33 9.56
CA CYS A 55 -16.36 -9.23 8.18
C CYS A 55 -15.05 -8.44 8.07
N CYS A 56 -14.34 -8.25 9.18
CA CYS A 56 -13.18 -7.35 9.28
C CYS A 56 -11.85 -8.05 9.56
N SER A 57 -11.81 -9.37 9.65
CA SER A 57 -10.61 -10.07 10.12
C SER A 57 -10.33 -11.40 9.42
N GLY A 58 -11.01 -11.68 8.31
CA GLY A 58 -10.96 -12.99 7.64
C GLY A 58 -11.43 -14.19 8.49
N LYS A 59 -11.75 -13.99 9.78
CA LYS A 59 -12.16 -15.01 10.75
C LYS A 59 -13.63 -15.38 10.53
N GLY A 60 -13.90 -16.08 9.44
CA GLY A 60 -15.19 -16.65 9.10
C GLY A 60 -15.05 -18.05 8.51
N VAL A 61 -16.15 -18.81 8.47
CA VAL A 61 -16.18 -20.08 7.75
C VAL A 61 -16.24 -19.78 6.25
N PRO A 62 -15.23 -20.17 5.43
CA PRO A 62 -15.15 -19.76 4.01
C PRO A 62 -16.41 -20.06 3.19
N LEU A 63 -17.14 -21.13 3.53
CA LEU A 63 -18.41 -21.49 2.89
C LEU A 63 -19.55 -20.50 3.19
N LEU A 64 -19.55 -19.88 4.37
CA LEU A 64 -20.59 -18.95 4.82
C LEU A 64 -20.24 -17.49 4.55
N THR A 65 -18.94 -17.14 4.49
CA THR A 65 -18.45 -15.77 4.23
C THR A 65 -19.14 -15.09 3.03
N PRO A 66 -19.39 -15.76 1.89
CA PRO A 66 -20.08 -15.14 0.76
C PRO A 66 -21.51 -14.69 1.05
N PHE A 67 -22.17 -15.36 2.00
CA PHE A 67 -23.57 -15.10 2.38
C PHE A 67 -23.69 -14.09 3.53
N VAL A 68 -22.69 -14.02 4.42
CA VAL A 68 -22.74 -13.16 5.61
C VAL A 68 -21.96 -11.84 5.46
N CYS A 69 -20.99 -11.78 4.55
CA CYS A 69 -20.19 -10.59 4.27
C CYS A 69 -20.42 -10.13 2.84
N SER A 70 -20.57 -8.82 2.66
CA SER A 70 -20.73 -8.22 1.33
C SER A 70 -19.48 -8.42 0.46
N ALA A 71 -19.64 -8.31 -0.86
CA ALA A 71 -18.51 -8.38 -1.78
C ALA A 71 -17.46 -7.30 -1.49
N ALA A 72 -17.90 -6.09 -1.12
CA ALA A 72 -17.01 -4.99 -0.74
C ALA A 72 -16.20 -5.31 0.52
N GLU A 73 -16.83 -5.90 1.55
CA GLU A 73 -16.13 -6.30 2.78
C GLU A 73 -15.09 -7.39 2.53
N ARG A 74 -15.40 -8.36 1.66
CA ARG A 74 -14.43 -9.39 1.26
C ARG A 74 -13.27 -8.82 0.44
N GLU A 75 -13.51 -7.76 -0.32
CA GLU A 75 -12.46 -7.10 -1.11
C GLU A 75 -11.57 -6.24 -0.21
N LEU A 76 -12.15 -5.53 0.75
CA LEU A 76 -11.43 -4.85 1.82
C LEU A 76 -10.51 -5.82 2.57
N ASP A 77 -11.03 -6.97 2.99
CA ASP A 77 -10.26 -8.02 3.68
C ASP A 77 -9.02 -8.44 2.88
N LYS A 78 -9.16 -8.69 1.57
CA LYS A 78 -8.03 -9.01 0.69
C LYS A 78 -7.03 -7.85 0.55
N LYS A 79 -7.50 -6.61 0.49
CA LYS A 79 -6.62 -5.43 0.40
C LYS A 79 -5.84 -5.23 1.69
N ASP A 80 -6.50 -5.43 2.83
CA ASP A 80 -5.89 -5.38 4.16
C ASP A 80 -4.83 -6.50 4.32
N ASP A 81 -5.15 -7.73 3.92
CA ASP A 81 -4.21 -8.87 3.89
C ASP A 81 -2.98 -8.61 3.02
N LYS A 82 -3.15 -7.83 1.94
CA LYS A 82 -2.05 -7.40 1.06
C LYS A 82 -1.24 -6.23 1.62
N GLY A 83 -1.59 -5.70 2.80
CA GLY A 83 -0.94 -4.55 3.40
C GLY A 83 -1.23 -3.25 2.66
N LEU A 84 -2.38 -3.12 2.01
CA LEU A 84 -2.75 -1.91 1.24
C LEU A 84 -3.62 -0.93 2.04
N CYS A 85 -4.10 -1.33 3.22
CA CYS A 85 -5.06 -0.54 3.99
C CYS A 85 -4.49 -0.07 5.32
N HIS A 86 -4.80 1.18 5.67
CA HIS A 86 -4.63 1.75 6.99
C HIS A 86 -5.96 1.68 7.75
N ARG A 87 -5.97 1.04 8.92
CA ARG A 87 -7.16 1.02 9.79
C ARG A 87 -7.26 2.32 10.58
N VAL A 88 -8.27 3.14 10.25
CA VAL A 88 -8.54 4.42 10.91
C VAL A 88 -9.16 4.21 12.30
N GLY A 89 -10.04 3.22 12.43
CA GLY A 89 -10.66 2.83 13.71
C GLY A 89 -12.13 2.45 13.58
N SER A 90 -12.79 2.25 14.72
CA SER A 90 -14.19 1.79 14.79
C SER A 90 -15.16 2.92 15.11
N TYR A 91 -16.40 2.83 14.61
CA TYR A 91 -17.50 3.70 15.00
C TYR A 91 -18.83 2.95 15.02
N CYS A 92 -19.76 3.42 15.84
CA CYS A 92 -21.11 2.88 15.86
C CYS A 92 -21.93 3.41 14.67
N SER A 93 -22.34 2.53 13.76
CA SER A 93 -23.20 2.92 12.64
C SER A 93 -24.67 3.00 13.07
N ASP A 94 -25.10 2.10 13.94
CA ASP A 94 -26.51 1.97 14.34
C ASP A 94 -26.65 1.80 15.85
N LYS A 95 -27.59 2.55 16.42
CA LYS A 95 -27.91 2.52 17.85
C LYS A 95 -29.38 2.22 18.07
N ILE A 96 -29.68 1.39 19.05
CA ILE A 96 -31.03 1.13 19.55
C ILE A 96 -31.04 1.46 21.03
N LEU A 97 -31.91 2.40 21.45
CA LEU A 97 -32.01 2.87 22.84
C LEU A 97 -30.66 3.30 23.47
N GLY A 98 -29.78 3.90 22.65
CA GLY A 98 -28.45 4.35 23.09
C GLY A 98 -27.37 3.26 23.08
N ILE A 99 -27.73 2.00 22.92
CA ILE A 99 -26.80 0.86 22.82
C ILE A 99 -26.36 0.69 21.37
N CYS A 100 -25.06 0.53 21.14
CA CYS A 100 -24.55 0.23 19.82
C CYS A 100 -24.88 -1.21 19.43
N VAL A 101 -25.55 -1.40 18.30
CA VAL A 101 -25.92 -2.74 17.80
C VAL A 101 -25.13 -3.15 16.55
N THR A 102 -24.64 -2.15 15.82
CA THR A 102 -23.78 -2.33 14.65
C THR A 102 -22.58 -1.41 14.78
N SER A 103 -21.40 -2.01 14.83
CA SER A 103 -20.13 -1.29 14.76
C SER A 103 -19.52 -1.48 13.38
N LYS A 104 -18.84 -0.46 12.87
CA LYS A 104 -18.06 -0.54 11.64
C LYS A 104 -16.63 -0.14 11.91
N ASP A 105 -15.71 -0.84 11.27
CA ASP A 105 -14.33 -0.37 11.16
C ASP A 105 -14.17 0.38 9.84
N ALA A 106 -13.50 1.52 9.90
CA ALA A 106 -13.19 2.35 8.75
C ALA A 106 -11.71 2.20 8.40
N TYR A 107 -11.45 2.11 7.10
CA TYR A 107 -10.13 1.94 6.52
C TYR A 107 -9.91 2.97 5.41
N CYS A 108 -8.65 3.34 5.23
CA CYS A 108 -8.17 3.98 4.02
C CYS A 108 -7.29 2.98 3.26
N CYS A 109 -7.77 2.53 2.11
CA CYS A 109 -7.03 1.60 1.26
C CYS A 109 -6.38 2.35 0.10
N PHE A 110 -5.14 2.00 -0.22
CA PHE A 110 -4.30 2.68 -1.19
C PHE A 110 -3.95 1.76 -2.36
N GLU A 111 -3.52 2.35 -3.47
CA GLU A 111 -3.13 1.61 -4.68
C GLU A 111 -1.88 0.74 -4.45
N SER A 112 -1.05 1.09 -3.47
CA SER A 112 0.17 0.35 -3.15
C SER A 112 0.56 0.47 -1.67
N LYS A 113 1.46 -0.42 -1.23
CA LYS A 113 2.12 -0.33 0.07
C LYS A 113 2.90 0.97 0.24
N LEU A 114 3.57 1.43 -0.82
CA LEU A 114 4.29 2.69 -0.81
C LEU A 114 3.34 3.86 -0.51
N SER A 115 2.21 3.92 -1.23
CA SER A 115 1.19 4.97 -1.05
C SER A 115 0.61 4.94 0.37
N ARG A 116 0.37 3.75 0.96
CA ARG A 116 -0.03 3.62 2.37
C ARG A 116 1.05 4.14 3.31
N ILE A 117 2.29 3.70 3.17
CA ILE A 117 3.40 4.08 4.06
C ILE A 117 3.65 5.59 4.01
N LEU A 118 3.65 6.18 2.81
CA LEU A 118 3.74 7.63 2.64
C LEU A 118 2.65 8.35 3.42
N GLN A 119 1.42 7.85 3.37
CA GLN A 119 0.30 8.43 4.11
C GLN A 119 0.46 8.24 5.61
N GLU A 120 0.76 7.04 6.10
CA GLU A 120 0.90 6.76 7.52
C GLU A 120 2.04 7.55 8.16
N GLN A 121 3.23 7.54 7.55
CA GLN A 121 4.42 8.16 8.12
C GLN A 121 4.53 9.64 7.76
N GLY A 122 4.19 10.02 6.52
CA GLY A 122 4.22 11.42 6.09
C GLY A 122 3.24 12.30 6.84
N ARG A 123 2.03 11.80 7.14
CA ARG A 123 1.05 12.54 7.96
C ARG A 123 1.58 12.92 9.33
N VAL A 124 2.40 12.06 9.95
CA VAL A 124 3.01 12.33 11.26
C VAL A 124 4.02 13.47 11.15
N GLN A 125 4.85 13.49 10.11
CA GLN A 125 5.88 14.53 9.92
C GLN A 125 5.29 15.94 9.81
N ILE A 126 4.14 16.08 9.12
CA ILE A 126 3.50 17.38 8.86
C ILE A 126 2.29 17.67 9.76
N GLY A 127 2.05 16.85 10.79
CA GLY A 127 0.92 17.04 11.71
C GLY A 127 -0.47 16.89 11.06
N LYS A 128 -0.58 16.16 9.95
CA LYS A 128 -1.83 15.94 9.20
C LYS A 128 -2.57 14.71 9.75
N ALA A 129 -3.23 14.88 10.89
CA ALA A 129 -3.96 13.79 11.55
C ALA A 129 -5.07 13.17 10.67
N TRP A 130 -5.32 11.88 10.87
CA TRP A 130 -6.54 11.24 10.39
C TRP A 130 -7.75 11.85 11.11
N ALA A 131 -8.85 12.02 10.39
CA ALA A 131 -10.13 12.40 10.96
C ALA A 131 -10.73 11.24 11.77
N LYS A 132 -11.83 11.51 12.46
CA LYS A 132 -12.55 10.48 13.23
C LYS A 132 -12.99 9.35 12.28
N PRO A 133 -13.05 8.08 12.75
CA PRO A 133 -13.35 6.95 11.88
C PRO A 133 -14.60 7.13 11.02
N LYS A 134 -15.67 7.74 11.56
CA LYS A 134 -16.92 7.99 10.83
C LYS A 134 -16.79 9.05 9.72
N ASP A 135 -15.87 9.99 9.87
CA ASP A 135 -15.75 11.21 9.06
C ASP A 135 -14.50 11.22 8.16
N GLU A 136 -13.61 10.22 8.29
CA GLU A 136 -12.40 10.12 7.46
C GLU A 136 -12.73 9.95 5.98
N THR A 137 -12.01 10.69 5.13
CA THR A 137 -12.19 10.74 3.67
C THR A 137 -10.97 10.28 2.90
N CYS A 138 -9.93 9.81 3.58
CA CYS A 138 -8.70 9.27 3.03
C CYS A 138 -7.98 10.24 2.08
N LYS A 139 -8.06 11.54 2.40
CA LYS A 139 -7.47 12.61 1.59
C LYS A 139 -5.97 12.42 1.46
N GLY A 140 -5.49 12.57 0.23
CA GLY A 140 -4.08 12.59 -0.12
C GLY A 140 -3.32 13.80 0.42
N PHE A 141 -2.07 13.92 0.01
CA PHE A 141 -1.26 15.12 0.22
C PHE A 141 -1.52 16.10 -0.92
N THR A 142 -1.63 17.39 -0.60
CA THR A 142 -1.43 18.43 -1.62
C THR A 142 0.03 18.42 -2.09
N LEU A 143 0.32 19.04 -3.24
CA LEU A 143 1.70 19.15 -3.71
C LEU A 143 2.63 19.82 -2.68
N ALA A 144 2.16 20.87 -2.00
CA ALA A 144 2.93 21.56 -0.97
C ALA A 144 3.15 20.68 0.27
N GLU A 145 2.15 19.91 0.69
CA GLU A 145 2.30 18.94 1.79
C GLU A 145 3.29 17.84 1.43
N PHE A 146 3.24 17.32 0.21
CA PHE A 146 4.14 16.27 -0.25
C PHE A 146 5.61 16.73 -0.29
N GLN A 147 5.87 17.99 -0.72
CA GLN A 147 7.22 18.57 -0.73
C GLN A 147 7.84 18.75 0.66
N MET A 148 7.02 18.78 1.72
CA MET A 148 7.52 18.86 3.10
C MET A 148 7.92 17.51 3.68
N LEU A 149 7.62 16.40 2.99
CA LEU A 149 7.94 15.07 3.48
C LEU A 149 9.43 14.77 3.30
N ASP A 150 10.05 14.29 4.36
CA ASP A 150 11.37 13.68 4.32
C ASP A 150 11.22 12.16 4.16
N LEU A 151 11.41 11.68 2.93
CA LEU A 151 11.32 10.27 2.60
C LEU A 151 12.49 9.46 3.17
N SER A 152 13.63 10.08 3.47
CA SER A 152 14.85 9.37 3.93
C SER A 152 14.72 8.81 5.35
N VAL A 153 13.80 9.35 6.14
CA VAL A 153 13.54 8.92 7.51
C VAL A 153 12.31 8.01 7.63
N MET A 154 11.68 7.66 6.52
CA MET A 154 10.55 6.73 6.49
C MET A 154 11.00 5.29 6.32
N ASP A 155 10.28 4.37 6.98
CA ASP A 155 10.53 2.94 6.84
C ASP A 155 9.76 2.36 5.64
N PHE A 156 10.50 2.07 4.56
CA PHE A 156 9.99 1.40 3.36
C PHE A 156 10.43 -0.07 3.25
N SER A 157 10.89 -0.70 4.34
CA SER A 157 11.30 -2.12 4.37
C SER A 157 10.27 -3.05 3.73
N GLU A 158 8.98 -2.81 3.96
CA GLU A 158 7.89 -3.58 3.39
C GLU A 158 7.78 -3.45 1.86
N VAL A 159 8.06 -2.26 1.33
CA VAL A 159 8.08 -1.99 -0.12
C VAL A 159 9.28 -2.68 -0.75
N TYR A 160 10.46 -2.59 -0.12
CA TYR A 160 11.66 -3.28 -0.59
C TYR A 160 11.48 -4.80 -0.59
N ALA A 161 10.86 -5.38 0.44
CA ALA A 161 10.58 -6.81 0.48
C ALA A 161 9.70 -7.24 -0.70
N GLU A 162 8.67 -6.46 -1.03
CA GLU A 162 7.83 -6.72 -2.21
C GLU A 162 8.62 -6.60 -3.52
N PHE A 163 9.48 -5.58 -3.66
CA PHE A 163 10.34 -5.45 -4.84
C PHE A 163 11.33 -6.60 -4.95
N ILE A 164 11.98 -7.02 -3.87
CA ILE A 164 12.94 -8.13 -3.87
C ILE A 164 12.22 -9.46 -4.09
N ASP A 165 11.02 -9.64 -3.57
CA ASP A 165 10.22 -10.85 -3.83
C ASP A 165 9.73 -10.91 -5.28
N ALA A 166 9.27 -9.79 -5.85
CA ALA A 166 8.86 -9.69 -7.25
C ALA A 166 10.06 -9.75 -8.21
N ALA A 167 11.19 -9.16 -7.80
CA ALA A 167 12.44 -9.17 -8.52
C ALA A 167 13.36 -10.30 -8.06
N LYS A 168 12.84 -11.35 -7.41
CA LYS A 168 13.56 -12.61 -7.19
C LYS A 168 14.09 -13.00 -8.56
N LEU A 169 15.36 -12.68 -8.75
CA LEU A 169 16.00 -12.77 -10.05
C LEU A 169 15.87 -14.23 -10.44
N PRO A 170 15.34 -14.54 -11.63
CA PRO A 170 15.40 -15.90 -12.13
C PRO A 170 16.86 -16.35 -12.00
N ASN A 171 17.09 -17.60 -11.52
CA ASN A 171 18.40 -18.15 -11.12
C ASN A 171 19.55 -17.51 -11.91
N GLU A 172 20.66 -17.13 -11.28
CA GLU A 172 21.74 -16.30 -11.87
C GLU A 172 22.09 -16.59 -13.35
N LEU A 173 21.99 -17.85 -13.79
CA LEU A 173 22.06 -18.23 -15.21
C LEU A 173 21.00 -17.55 -16.11
N GLU A 174 19.72 -17.63 -15.75
CA GLU A 174 18.60 -17.04 -16.50
C GLU A 174 18.69 -15.51 -16.53
N THR A 175 19.07 -14.88 -15.41
CA THR A 175 19.29 -13.42 -15.36
C THR A 175 20.48 -12.99 -16.23
N THR A 176 21.57 -13.76 -16.23
CA THR A 176 22.73 -13.46 -17.08
C THR A 176 22.38 -13.58 -18.56
N ILE A 177 21.59 -14.59 -18.93
CA ILE A 177 21.09 -14.78 -20.30
C ILE A 177 20.22 -13.59 -20.70
N GLN A 178 19.25 -13.19 -19.86
CA GLN A 178 18.37 -12.05 -20.16
C GLN A 178 19.11 -10.72 -20.27
N ILE A 179 20.12 -10.49 -19.43
CA ILE A 179 20.96 -9.29 -19.51
C ILE A 179 21.78 -9.30 -20.82
N GLN A 180 22.36 -10.44 -21.19
CA GLN A 180 23.10 -10.57 -22.46
C GLN A 180 22.20 -10.34 -23.66
N GLU A 181 21.02 -10.96 -23.72
CA GLU A 181 20.05 -10.77 -24.81
C GLU A 181 19.64 -9.28 -24.95
N ARG A 182 19.47 -8.57 -23.83
CA ARG A 182 19.07 -7.16 -23.84
C ARG A 182 20.20 -6.23 -24.26
N ILE A 183 21.44 -6.54 -23.88
CA ILE A 183 22.65 -5.84 -24.37
C ILE A 183 22.83 -6.08 -25.87
N GLU A 184 22.68 -7.32 -26.34
CA GLU A 184 22.78 -7.66 -27.75
C GLU A 184 21.70 -6.96 -28.58
N ALA A 185 20.45 -6.95 -28.11
CA ALA A 185 19.37 -6.21 -28.76
C ALA A 185 19.66 -4.70 -28.84
N TYR A 186 20.24 -4.11 -27.79
CA TYR A 186 20.63 -2.70 -27.79
C TYR A 186 21.78 -2.42 -28.77
N LEU A 187 22.79 -3.29 -28.83
CA LEU A 187 23.91 -3.17 -29.76
C LEU A 187 23.48 -3.39 -31.22
N GLN A 188 22.51 -4.26 -31.49
CA GLN A 188 21.95 -4.44 -32.84
C GLN A 188 21.07 -3.26 -33.27
N ALA A 189 20.29 -2.69 -32.34
CA ALA A 189 19.44 -1.54 -32.62
C ALA A 189 20.23 -0.23 -32.82
N ASN A 190 21.38 -0.08 -32.14
CA ASN A 190 22.13 1.19 -32.09
C ASN A 190 23.57 1.12 -32.61
N GLY A 191 24.10 -0.07 -32.91
CA GLY A 191 25.49 -0.28 -33.35
C GLY A 191 25.72 -0.22 -34.86
N ASN A 192 24.69 0.01 -35.67
CA ASN A 192 24.81 0.31 -37.10
C ASN A 192 24.67 1.83 -37.38
N LYS A 193 25.42 2.64 -36.65
CA LYS A 193 25.73 4.03 -37.00
C LYS A 193 27.21 4.30 -36.81
#